data_AF-A0A947TNA0-F1
#
_entry.id   AF-A0A947TNA0-F1
#
_cell.length_a   1.000
_cell.length_b   1.000
_cell.length_c   1.000
_cell.angle_alpha   90.00
_cell.angle_beta   90.00
_cell.angle_gamma   90.00
#
_symmetry.space_group_name_H-M   'P 1'
#
loop_
_entity.id
_entity.type
_entity.pdbx_description
1 polymer ?
#
loop_
_entity_poly.entity_id
_entity_poly.type
_entity_poly.pdbx_seq_one_letter_code
_entity_poly.pdbx_strand_id
1 'polypeptide(L)'
;MPSVTIRPCPAEARTALEQAGLAPAWARLYAARGVTHPEQIAHRLPQLLPPAGLLHIERAAVLLADAIHANKRLLIIADYDADGATACAVGVRGLTLLGAQVDFLVPNRLEHGYGLTPDIVKLAAERRPDLIVTVDNGIAAVDGVAAANALGIPVLVTDHHLPGDALPDAACIVNPNQPGCGFASKHLAGVGVMFYVLLALRAELRQRGAYAAQSEPDLRVLLDLVALGTVADVVRLDANNRTLVENGLARMRTGKACAGINALFRAAARDPARATVFDLGFMLGPRLNAAGRIDDMALGIECLLADNPATAQQLAQRLDTLNRTRRDVESDMLEDALAILASFSPTDSHSLTAYQPDWHIGVIGILASRLKDKFHRPTIVLANSGNGGAGGSLQPGPTGLPLSGE
;
A
#
# COMPACT_ATOMS: atom_id res chain seq x y z
N MET A 1 9.10 10.91 -30.80
CA MET A 1 8.89 9.45 -31.00
C MET A 1 9.59 8.72 -29.87
N PRO A 2 9.00 7.67 -29.29
CA PRO A 2 9.70 6.86 -28.29
C PRO A 2 10.93 6.20 -28.93
N SER A 3 12.09 6.30 -28.28
CA SER A 3 13.32 5.64 -28.73
C SER A 3 13.28 4.17 -28.30
N VAL A 4 13.33 3.25 -29.26
CA VAL A 4 13.48 1.81 -28.96
C VAL A 4 14.96 1.53 -28.71
N THR A 5 15.31 1.30 -27.45
CA THR A 5 16.68 0.93 -27.05
C THR A 5 16.76 -0.57 -26.75
N ILE A 6 17.75 -1.25 -27.33
CA ILE A 6 18.03 -2.64 -26.99
C ILE A 6 18.67 -2.67 -25.60
N ARG A 7 18.07 -3.47 -24.70
CA ARG A 7 18.63 -3.64 -23.36
C ARG A 7 19.94 -4.44 -23.41
N PRO A 8 21.02 -3.99 -22.73
CA PRO A 8 22.26 -4.75 -22.64
C PRO A 8 22.02 -6.14 -22.06
N CYS A 9 22.71 -7.15 -22.60
CA CYS A 9 22.68 -8.52 -22.10
C CYS A 9 24.11 -8.94 -21.75
N PRO A 10 24.53 -8.87 -20.47
CA PRO A 10 25.87 -9.26 -20.07
C PRO A 10 26.12 -10.73 -20.45
N ALA A 11 27.19 -10.97 -21.23
CA ALA A 11 27.50 -12.30 -21.75
C ALA A 11 27.81 -13.28 -20.61
N GLU A 12 28.56 -12.85 -19.60
CA GLU A 12 28.92 -13.65 -18.44
C GLU A 12 27.69 -14.13 -17.66
N ALA A 13 26.76 -13.22 -17.31
CA ALA A 13 25.52 -13.57 -16.62
C ALA A 13 24.66 -14.53 -17.46
N ARG A 14 24.55 -14.31 -18.77
CA ARG A 14 23.82 -15.20 -19.67
C ARG A 14 24.45 -16.60 -19.68
N THR A 15 25.76 -16.70 -19.86
CA THR A 15 26.48 -17.98 -19.89
C THR A 15 26.35 -18.73 -18.57
N ALA A 16 26.47 -18.05 -17.43
CA ALA A 16 26.27 -18.66 -16.12
C ALA A 16 24.85 -19.24 -15.95
N LEU A 17 23.82 -18.54 -16.43
CA LEU A 17 22.44 -19.02 -16.39
C LEU A 17 22.20 -20.20 -17.34
N GLU A 18 22.77 -20.17 -18.55
CA GLU A 18 22.70 -21.30 -19.49
C GLU A 18 23.38 -22.55 -18.91
N GLN A 19 24.57 -22.38 -18.32
CA GLN A 19 25.32 -23.46 -17.65
C GLN A 19 24.56 -24.04 -16.44
N ALA A 20 23.75 -23.23 -15.77
CA ALA A 20 22.88 -23.67 -14.70
C ALA A 20 21.56 -24.31 -15.17
N GLY A 21 21.41 -24.54 -16.48
CA GLY A 21 20.29 -25.31 -17.06
C GLY A 21 19.12 -24.47 -17.57
N LEU A 22 19.20 -23.13 -17.59
CA LEU A 22 18.15 -22.32 -18.20
C LEU A 22 18.27 -22.34 -19.72
N ALA A 23 17.13 -22.45 -20.42
CA ALA A 23 17.12 -22.37 -21.88
C ALA A 23 17.68 -21.02 -22.37
N PRO A 24 18.37 -20.96 -23.52
CA PRO A 24 19.07 -19.74 -23.99
C PRO A 24 18.20 -18.47 -24.05
N ALA A 25 16.93 -18.61 -24.45
CA ALA A 25 16.00 -17.49 -24.49
C ALA A 25 15.72 -16.90 -23.09
N TRP A 26 15.53 -17.77 -22.09
CA TRP A 26 15.32 -17.35 -20.71
C TRP A 26 16.57 -16.76 -20.09
N ALA A 27 17.73 -17.39 -20.29
CA ALA A 27 19.01 -16.88 -19.81
C ALA A 27 19.30 -15.47 -20.35
N ARG A 28 19.07 -15.23 -21.66
CA ARG A 28 19.18 -13.89 -22.26
C ARG A 28 18.21 -12.89 -21.62
N LEU A 29 16.95 -13.29 -21.43
CA LEU A 29 15.91 -12.42 -20.86
C LEU A 29 16.22 -12.00 -19.42
N TYR A 30 16.73 -12.95 -18.62
CA TYR A 30 17.10 -12.76 -17.22
C TYR A 30 18.40 -11.98 -17.06
N ALA A 31 19.44 -12.31 -17.82
CA ALA A 31 20.69 -11.56 -17.85
C ALA A 31 20.45 -10.09 -18.22
N ALA A 32 19.60 -9.83 -19.22
CA ALA A 32 19.20 -8.47 -19.57
C ALA A 32 18.44 -7.74 -18.45
N ARG A 33 17.87 -8.46 -17.46
CA ARG A 33 17.22 -7.88 -16.28
C ARG A 33 18.12 -7.85 -15.04
N GLY A 34 19.41 -8.14 -15.19
CA GLY A 34 20.38 -8.11 -14.10
C GLY A 34 20.37 -9.37 -13.22
N VAL A 35 19.73 -10.45 -13.66
CA VAL A 35 19.82 -11.75 -12.99
C VAL A 35 21.13 -12.42 -13.43
N THR A 36 21.95 -12.80 -12.44
CA THR A 36 23.25 -13.43 -12.64
C THR A 36 23.27 -14.90 -12.17
N HIS A 37 22.36 -15.28 -11.27
CA HIS A 37 22.26 -16.65 -10.75
C HIS A 37 20.80 -17.14 -10.71
N PRO A 38 20.54 -18.45 -10.94
CA PRO A 38 19.18 -19.02 -10.89
C PRO A 38 18.49 -18.82 -9.54
N GLU A 39 19.28 -18.72 -8.48
CA GLU A 39 18.79 -18.47 -7.13
C GLU A 39 17.94 -17.19 -7.02
N GLN A 40 18.23 -16.17 -7.84
CA GLN A 40 17.52 -14.89 -7.83
C GLN A 40 16.10 -14.97 -8.44
N ILE A 41 15.74 -16.09 -9.06
CA ILE A 41 14.41 -16.35 -9.62
C ILE A 41 13.66 -17.49 -8.90
N ALA A 42 14.21 -17.99 -7.80
CA ALA A 42 13.60 -19.08 -7.02
C ALA A 42 12.51 -18.61 -6.04
N HIS A 43 12.55 -17.34 -5.62
CA HIS A 43 11.55 -16.68 -4.76
C HIS A 43 11.24 -17.44 -3.47
N ARG A 44 12.29 -17.99 -2.83
CA ARG A 44 12.15 -18.78 -1.60
C ARG A 44 12.16 -17.84 -0.39
N LEU A 45 11.27 -18.06 0.57
CA LEU A 45 11.17 -17.22 1.78
C LEU A 45 12.51 -17.00 2.53
N PRO A 46 13.44 -17.98 2.64
CA PRO A 46 14.76 -17.75 3.24
C PRO A 46 15.63 -16.72 2.51
N GLN A 47 15.27 -16.31 1.29
CA GLN A 47 15.97 -15.28 0.51
C GLN A 47 15.45 -13.86 0.79
N LEU A 48 14.41 -13.71 1.62
CA LEU A 48 13.98 -12.39 2.08
C LEU A 48 15.14 -11.71 2.82
N LEU A 49 15.23 -10.39 2.66
CA LEU A 49 16.20 -9.60 3.41
C LEU A 49 15.92 -9.76 4.91
N PRO A 50 16.97 -9.86 5.75
CA PRO A 50 16.79 -10.00 7.19
C PRO A 50 16.14 -8.72 7.77
N PRO A 51 15.17 -8.85 8.70
CA PRO A 51 14.52 -7.69 9.30
C PRO A 51 15.50 -6.68 9.88
N ALA A 52 16.57 -7.12 10.55
CA ALA A 52 17.58 -6.26 11.19
C ALA A 52 18.23 -5.20 10.27
N GLY A 53 18.15 -5.36 8.93
CA GLY A 53 18.59 -4.32 8.00
C GLY A 53 17.66 -3.10 7.90
N LEU A 54 16.43 -3.20 8.41
CA LEU A 54 15.42 -2.14 8.41
C LEU A 54 15.56 -1.31 9.69
N LEU A 55 15.95 -0.05 9.53
CA LEU A 55 16.30 0.83 10.65
C LEU A 55 15.16 0.93 11.68
N HIS A 56 15.53 0.85 12.96
CA HIS A 56 14.67 0.85 14.15
C HIS A 56 13.70 -0.33 14.30
N ILE A 57 13.75 -1.35 13.44
CA ILE A 57 12.80 -2.47 13.52
C ILE A 57 12.86 -3.24 14.85
N GLU A 58 14.06 -3.38 15.44
CA GLU A 58 14.25 -4.05 16.73
C GLU A 58 13.63 -3.23 17.85
N ARG A 59 13.79 -1.90 17.81
CA ARG A 59 13.12 -0.97 18.74
C ARG A 59 11.61 -1.04 18.62
N ALA A 60 11.07 -1.14 17.39
CA ALA A 60 9.64 -1.32 17.16
C ALA A 60 9.14 -2.66 17.72
N ALA A 61 9.89 -3.74 17.54
CA ALA A 61 9.58 -5.05 18.09
C ALA A 61 9.53 -5.04 19.62
N VAL A 62 10.52 -4.42 20.28
CA VAL A 62 10.53 -4.23 21.74
C VAL A 62 9.34 -3.41 22.20
N LEU A 63 9.07 -2.26 21.56
CA LEU A 63 7.94 -1.38 21.89
C LEU A 63 6.60 -2.12 21.84
N LEU A 64 6.38 -2.91 20.78
CA LEU A 64 5.16 -3.70 20.62
C LEU A 64 5.09 -4.88 21.60
N ALA A 65 6.21 -5.57 21.86
CA ALA A 65 6.26 -6.65 22.84
C ALA A 65 5.98 -6.16 24.26
N ASP A 66 6.49 -4.98 24.63
CA ASP A 66 6.20 -4.32 25.90
C ASP A 66 4.72 -3.92 25.99
N ALA A 67 4.15 -3.40 24.89
CA ALA A 67 2.72 -3.06 24.83
C ALA A 67 1.83 -4.29 24.99
N ILE A 68 2.16 -5.40 24.33
CA ILE A 68 1.44 -6.68 24.47
C ILE A 68 1.54 -7.20 25.91
N HIS A 69 2.74 -7.21 26.49
CA HIS A 69 2.93 -7.67 27.87
C HIS A 69 2.14 -6.84 28.88
N ALA A 70 2.08 -5.52 28.69
CA ALA A 70 1.32 -4.60 29.51
C ALA A 70 -0.18 -4.55 29.16
N ASN A 71 -0.65 -5.39 28.23
CA ASN A 71 -2.03 -5.47 27.77
C ASN A 71 -2.60 -4.12 27.28
N LYS A 72 -1.74 -3.32 26.64
CA LYS A 72 -2.06 -2.01 26.08
C LYS A 72 -3.00 -2.13 24.87
N ARG A 73 -3.83 -1.11 24.67
CA ARG A 73 -4.70 -0.97 23.49
C ARG A 73 -3.95 -0.28 22.36
N LEU A 74 -3.77 -0.99 21.26
CA LEU A 74 -3.16 -0.46 20.06
C LEU A 74 -4.26 0.02 19.13
N LEU A 75 -4.08 1.20 18.53
CA LEU A 75 -4.95 1.70 17.47
C LEU A 75 -4.13 1.89 16.20
N ILE A 76 -4.50 1.17 15.15
CA ILE A 76 -3.89 1.33 13.83
C ILE A 76 -4.55 2.50 13.10
N ILE A 77 -3.75 3.44 12.60
CA ILE A 77 -4.21 4.50 11.70
C ILE A 77 -3.72 4.17 10.29
N ALA A 78 -4.65 3.78 9.42
CA ALA A 78 -4.34 3.30 8.07
C ALA A 78 -4.53 4.38 7.00
N ASP A 79 -3.88 4.20 5.85
CA ASP A 79 -4.18 4.98 4.65
C ASP A 79 -5.45 4.48 3.95
N TYR A 80 -6.02 5.31 3.06
CA TYR A 80 -7.30 5.09 2.41
C TYR A 80 -7.22 4.39 1.04
N ASP A 81 -6.10 3.76 0.73
CA ASP A 81 -5.92 2.98 -0.50
C ASP A 81 -5.74 1.48 -0.24
N ALA A 82 -5.44 0.72 -1.28
CA ALA A 82 -5.29 -0.72 -1.20
C ALA A 82 -4.06 -1.15 -0.38
N ASP A 83 -2.95 -0.40 -0.40
CA ASP A 83 -1.79 -0.74 0.41
C ASP A 83 -2.11 -0.42 1.87
N GLY A 84 -2.61 0.78 2.19
CA GLY A 84 -3.07 1.14 3.53
C GLY A 84 -4.08 0.16 4.12
N ALA A 85 -5.08 -0.26 3.33
CA ALA A 85 -6.08 -1.22 3.79
C ALA A 85 -5.52 -2.63 4.01
N THR A 86 -4.61 -3.10 3.15
CA THR A 86 -3.97 -4.40 3.35
C THR A 86 -2.93 -4.36 4.47
N ALA A 87 -2.20 -3.26 4.63
CA ALA A 87 -1.29 -2.99 5.74
C ALA A 87 -2.04 -2.98 7.07
N CYS A 88 -3.22 -2.36 7.11
CA CYS A 88 -4.11 -2.42 8.26
C CYS A 88 -4.58 -3.84 8.54
N ALA A 89 -5.06 -4.58 7.52
CA ALA A 89 -5.50 -5.95 7.70
C ALA A 89 -4.37 -6.87 8.18
N VAL A 90 -3.14 -6.71 7.66
CA VAL A 90 -1.93 -7.41 8.10
C VAL A 90 -1.57 -7.03 9.53
N GLY A 91 -1.61 -5.73 9.87
CA GLY A 91 -1.36 -5.22 11.20
C GLY A 91 -2.34 -5.78 12.22
N VAL A 92 -3.65 -5.62 12.00
CA VAL A 92 -4.71 -6.12 12.90
C VAL A 92 -4.60 -7.64 13.07
N ARG A 93 -4.58 -8.40 11.97
CA ARG A 93 -4.53 -9.87 12.05
C ARG A 93 -3.22 -10.35 12.68
N GLY A 94 -2.10 -9.77 12.29
CA GLY A 94 -0.78 -10.17 12.75
C GLY A 94 -0.50 -9.83 14.20
N LEU A 95 -0.82 -8.61 14.64
CA LEU A 95 -0.68 -8.20 16.03
C LEU A 95 -1.64 -8.98 16.94
N THR A 96 -2.89 -9.21 16.52
CA THR A 96 -3.85 -10.05 17.27
C THR A 96 -3.34 -11.49 17.38
N LEU A 97 -2.81 -12.05 16.30
CA LEU A 97 -2.21 -13.39 16.29
C LEU A 97 -1.01 -13.51 17.24
N LEU A 98 -0.33 -12.40 17.52
CA LEU A 98 0.80 -12.31 18.47
C LEU A 98 0.36 -11.88 19.88
N GLY A 99 -0.94 -11.74 20.14
CA GLY A 99 -1.51 -11.49 21.46
C GLY A 99 -1.84 -10.03 21.79
N ALA A 100 -1.79 -9.12 20.83
CA ALA A 100 -2.16 -7.71 21.06
C ALA A 100 -3.67 -7.48 21.06
N GLN A 101 -4.12 -6.45 21.78
CA GLN A 101 -5.44 -5.85 21.60
C GLN A 101 -5.36 -4.72 20.58
N VAL A 102 -6.04 -4.88 19.45
CA VAL A 102 -5.90 -3.97 18.32
C VAL A 102 -7.26 -3.56 17.78
N ASP A 103 -7.43 -2.26 17.62
CA ASP A 103 -8.50 -1.65 16.83
C ASP A 103 -7.88 -0.85 15.67
N PHE A 104 -8.70 -0.37 14.74
CA PHE A 104 -8.23 0.47 13.65
C PHE A 104 -9.13 1.68 13.40
N LEU A 105 -8.56 2.69 12.75
CA LEU A 105 -9.23 3.87 12.25
C LEU A 105 -8.65 4.18 10.87
N VAL A 106 -9.54 4.52 9.93
CA VAL A 106 -9.13 5.03 8.61
C VAL A 106 -9.64 6.46 8.47
N PRO A 107 -8.80 7.42 8.08
CA PRO A 107 -9.23 8.77 7.79
C PRO A 107 -10.20 8.80 6.60
N ASN A 108 -11.22 9.65 6.70
CA ASN A 108 -11.88 10.16 5.49
C ASN A 108 -10.97 11.21 4.84
N ARG A 109 -10.45 10.90 3.65
CA ARG A 109 -9.53 11.77 2.88
C ARG A 109 -10.08 13.19 2.68
N LEU A 110 -11.37 13.32 2.41
CA LEU A 110 -12.00 14.60 2.08
C LEU A 110 -12.13 15.51 3.31
N GLU A 111 -12.37 14.91 4.47
CA GLU A 111 -12.62 15.63 5.73
C GLU A 111 -11.31 15.91 6.49
N HIS A 112 -10.41 14.93 6.54
CA HIS A 112 -9.29 14.93 7.47
C HIS A 112 -7.91 15.08 6.79
N GLY A 113 -7.86 15.07 5.46
CA GLY A 113 -6.61 15.10 4.70
C GLY A 113 -5.91 13.73 4.62
N TYR A 114 -4.59 13.76 4.37
CA TYR A 114 -3.76 12.57 4.18
C TYR A 114 -2.97 12.20 5.45
N GLY A 115 -2.97 10.92 5.79
CA GLY A 115 -2.18 10.37 6.89
C GLY A 115 -2.63 10.80 8.29
N LEU A 116 -1.72 10.71 9.26
CA LEU A 116 -1.96 11.13 10.65
C LEU A 116 -1.96 12.66 10.76
N THR A 117 -3.13 13.27 10.88
CA THR A 117 -3.30 14.71 11.11
C THR A 117 -3.75 15.01 12.54
N PRO A 118 -3.62 16.24 13.05
CA PRO A 118 -4.14 16.62 14.37
C PRO A 118 -5.63 16.28 14.57
N ASP A 119 -6.45 16.43 13.52
CA ASP A 119 -7.88 16.07 13.57
C ASP A 119 -8.09 14.56 13.71
N ILE A 120 -7.30 13.75 12.99
CA ILE A 120 -7.31 12.29 13.16
C ILE A 120 -6.84 11.88 14.54
N VAL A 121 -5.84 12.56 15.11
CA VAL A 121 -5.39 12.30 16.48
C VAL A 121 -6.49 12.59 17.49
N LYS A 122 -7.25 13.68 17.30
CA LYS A 122 -8.40 14.01 18.15
C LYS A 122 -9.46 12.90 18.10
N LEU A 123 -9.78 12.41 16.90
CA LEU A 123 -10.71 11.29 16.72
C LEU A 123 -10.16 9.99 17.32
N ALA A 124 -8.89 9.70 17.12
CA ALA A 124 -8.19 8.55 17.68
C ALA A 124 -8.23 8.57 19.22
N ALA A 125 -8.06 9.73 19.85
CA ALA A 125 -8.08 9.88 21.30
C ALA A 125 -9.43 9.49 21.93
N GLU A 126 -10.54 9.54 21.20
CA GLU A 126 -11.86 9.07 21.66
C GLU A 126 -11.88 7.55 21.90
N ARG A 127 -11.07 6.79 21.15
CA ARG A 127 -10.84 5.35 21.37
C ARG A 127 -9.91 5.08 22.56
N ARG A 128 -9.27 6.12 23.11
CA ARG A 128 -8.32 6.09 24.23
C ARG A 128 -7.17 5.09 23.99
N PRO A 129 -6.44 5.12 22.87
CA PRO A 129 -5.34 4.19 22.64
C PRO A 129 -4.17 4.44 23.59
N ASP A 130 -3.44 3.38 23.93
CA ASP A 130 -2.20 3.44 24.70
C ASP A 130 -0.97 3.54 23.78
N LEU A 131 -1.13 3.18 22.50
CA LEU A 131 -0.15 3.31 21.42
C LEU A 131 -0.89 3.48 20.08
N ILE A 132 -0.51 4.50 19.32
CA ILE A 132 -0.91 4.63 17.91
C ILE A 132 0.14 3.94 17.04
N VAL A 133 -0.31 3.15 16.07
CA VAL A 133 0.54 2.55 15.03
C VAL A 133 0.07 3.05 13.68
N THR A 134 0.86 3.85 12.96
CA THR A 134 0.50 4.20 11.58
C THR A 134 0.93 3.08 10.64
N VAL A 135 0.09 2.79 9.65
CA VAL A 135 0.43 1.85 8.57
C VAL A 135 0.27 2.54 7.23
N ASP A 136 1.31 2.46 6.41
CA ASP A 136 1.36 3.08 5.08
C ASP A 136 1.23 4.62 5.09
N ASN A 137 1.53 5.24 6.23
CA ASN A 137 1.57 6.68 6.37
C ASN A 137 2.40 7.06 7.60
N GLY A 138 2.66 8.35 7.77
CA GLY A 138 3.17 8.92 9.01
C GLY A 138 4.61 9.44 8.94
N ILE A 139 5.42 9.08 7.93
CA ILE A 139 6.82 9.54 7.85
C ILE A 139 6.95 11.07 7.72
N ALA A 140 5.93 11.72 7.15
CA ALA A 140 5.84 13.18 7.02
C ALA A 140 4.83 13.82 7.99
N ALA A 141 4.24 13.05 8.90
CA ALA A 141 3.15 13.50 9.78
C ALA A 141 3.68 14.23 11.04
N VAL A 142 4.48 15.28 10.85
CA VAL A 142 5.10 16.03 11.96
C VAL A 142 4.05 16.58 12.93
N ASP A 143 3.04 17.29 12.40
CA ASP A 143 2.00 17.91 13.22
C ASP A 143 1.08 16.88 13.89
N GLY A 144 0.74 15.79 13.18
CA GLY A 144 -0.04 14.70 13.74
C GLY A 144 0.68 14.02 14.90
N VAL A 145 1.95 13.66 14.73
CA VAL A 145 2.74 13.05 15.80
C VAL A 145 2.91 14.02 16.98
N ALA A 146 3.16 15.32 16.71
CA ALA A 146 3.22 16.33 17.76
C ALA A 146 1.90 16.44 18.56
N ALA A 147 0.76 16.40 17.87
CA ALA A 147 -0.55 16.38 18.52
C ALA A 147 -0.76 15.13 19.39
N ALA A 148 -0.33 13.96 18.92
CA ALA A 148 -0.42 12.71 19.70
C ALA A 148 0.47 12.76 20.95
N ASN A 149 1.69 13.27 20.80
CA ASN A 149 2.62 13.48 21.91
C ASN A 149 2.06 14.46 22.95
N ALA A 150 1.39 15.54 22.52
CA ALA A 150 0.75 16.49 23.42
C ALA A 150 -0.38 15.86 24.26
N LEU A 151 -1.00 14.78 23.76
CA LEU A 151 -1.97 13.96 24.49
C LEU A 151 -1.33 12.81 25.29
N GLY A 152 0.00 12.67 25.26
CA GLY A 152 0.73 11.59 25.91
C GLY A 152 0.58 10.23 25.22
N ILE A 153 0.16 10.20 23.95
CA ILE A 153 -0.05 8.97 23.19
C ILE A 153 1.18 8.72 22.31
N PRO A 154 2.02 7.70 22.59
CA PRO A 154 3.17 7.40 21.75
C PRO A 154 2.71 6.94 20.36
N VAL A 155 3.54 7.24 19.34
CA VAL A 155 3.30 6.84 17.94
C VAL A 155 4.43 5.95 17.43
N LEU A 156 4.10 4.77 16.91
CA LEU A 156 4.96 3.94 16.08
C LEU A 156 4.59 4.19 14.61
N VAL A 157 5.53 4.72 13.83
CA VAL A 157 5.33 4.94 12.40
C VAL A 157 5.80 3.72 11.61
N THR A 158 4.93 3.13 10.79
CA THR A 158 5.30 2.13 9.77
C THR A 158 4.86 2.62 8.40
N ASP A 159 5.84 2.92 7.55
CA ASP A 159 5.62 3.65 6.30
C ASP A 159 6.70 3.29 5.29
N HIS A 160 6.48 3.63 4.03
CA HIS A 160 7.44 3.47 2.93
C HIS A 160 7.58 4.73 2.07
N HIS A 161 6.79 5.77 2.30
CA HIS A 161 6.91 7.03 1.59
C HIS A 161 8.26 7.73 1.82
N LEU A 162 8.59 8.69 0.95
CA LEU A 162 9.75 9.54 1.15
C LEU A 162 9.52 10.48 2.35
N PRO A 163 10.54 10.72 3.19
CA PRO A 163 10.44 11.68 4.28
C PRO A 163 10.29 13.11 3.75
N GLY A 164 9.66 13.98 4.55
CA GLY A 164 9.71 15.43 4.34
C GLY A 164 11.02 16.04 4.85
N ASP A 165 11.06 17.37 4.95
CA ASP A 165 12.24 18.13 5.42
C ASP A 165 12.65 17.79 6.86
N ALA A 166 11.66 17.38 7.68
CA ALA A 166 11.85 16.94 9.04
C ALA A 166 11.12 15.61 9.28
N LEU A 167 11.67 14.78 10.16
CA LEU A 167 11.00 13.58 10.65
C LEU A 167 10.12 13.94 11.86
N PRO A 168 8.98 13.27 12.04
CA PRO A 168 8.17 13.42 13.24
C PRO A 168 8.92 12.92 14.48
N ASP A 169 8.64 13.51 15.64
CA ASP A 169 9.14 13.05 16.94
C ASP A 169 8.35 11.82 17.44
N ALA A 170 8.36 10.76 16.64
CA ALA A 170 7.64 9.52 16.93
C ALA A 170 8.42 8.65 17.92
N ALA A 171 7.70 7.84 18.70
CA ALA A 171 8.30 6.89 19.63
C ALA A 171 9.20 5.87 18.91
N CYS A 172 8.89 5.56 17.64
CA CYS A 172 9.74 4.79 16.74
C CYS A 172 9.29 5.00 15.28
N ILE A 173 10.23 4.97 14.33
CA ILE A 173 9.95 5.07 12.89
C ILE A 173 10.61 3.89 12.17
N VAL A 174 9.79 3.08 11.50
CA VAL A 174 10.23 1.99 10.62
C VAL A 174 9.80 2.32 9.20
N ASN A 175 10.76 2.80 8.40
CA ASN A 175 10.57 3.08 6.98
C ASN A 175 11.86 2.77 6.22
N PRO A 176 11.83 2.04 5.08
CA PRO A 176 13.03 1.75 4.28
C PRO A 176 13.68 3.00 3.67
N ASN A 177 12.91 4.06 3.47
CA ASN A 177 13.31 5.33 2.85
C ASN A 177 13.63 6.44 3.86
N GLN A 178 13.54 6.19 5.18
CA GLN A 178 13.99 7.15 6.18
C GLN A 178 15.52 7.37 6.10
N PRO A 179 16.03 8.57 6.44
CA PRO A 179 17.46 8.88 6.42
C PRO A 179 18.28 7.86 7.21
N GLY A 180 19.40 7.43 6.65
CA GLY A 180 20.33 6.48 7.30
C GLY A 180 19.90 5.01 7.27
N CYS A 181 18.71 4.67 6.76
CA CYS A 181 18.28 3.29 6.67
C CYS A 181 19.09 2.51 5.61
N GLY A 182 19.73 1.41 6.01
CA GLY A 182 20.56 0.56 5.13
C GLY A 182 19.79 -0.54 4.38
N PHE A 183 18.48 -0.67 4.59
CA PHE A 183 17.71 -1.77 4.01
C PHE A 183 17.75 -1.75 2.48
N ALA A 184 18.10 -2.88 1.87
CA ALA A 184 18.40 -2.95 0.44
C ALA A 184 17.16 -2.81 -0.46
N SER A 185 15.98 -3.24 0.01
CA SER A 185 14.72 -3.07 -0.72
C SER A 185 14.08 -1.74 -0.35
N LYS A 186 14.43 -0.68 -1.09
CA LYS A 186 13.83 0.66 -0.97
C LYS A 186 12.40 0.76 -1.52
N HIS A 187 11.93 -0.31 -2.14
CA HIS A 187 10.62 -0.38 -2.78
C HIS A 187 9.62 -1.20 -1.97
N LEU A 188 9.95 -1.60 -0.74
CA LEU A 188 9.00 -2.32 0.13
C LEU A 188 7.74 -1.46 0.29
N ALA A 189 6.57 -2.04 0.03
CA ALA A 189 5.27 -1.39 0.23
C ALA A 189 4.94 -1.23 1.73
N GLY A 190 4.00 -0.36 2.10
CA GLY A 190 3.55 -0.18 3.49
C GLY A 190 3.10 -1.49 4.13
N VAL A 191 2.33 -2.33 3.43
CA VAL A 191 1.96 -3.67 3.90
C VAL A 191 3.17 -4.57 4.15
N GLY A 192 4.22 -4.42 3.34
CA GLY A 192 5.47 -5.14 3.48
C GLY A 192 6.25 -4.68 4.72
N VAL A 193 6.29 -3.37 4.98
CA VAL A 193 6.92 -2.81 6.18
C VAL A 193 6.24 -3.34 7.44
N MET A 194 4.91 -3.30 7.51
CA MET A 194 4.16 -3.86 8.64
C MET A 194 4.41 -5.38 8.80
N PHE A 195 4.47 -6.13 7.69
CA PHE A 195 4.82 -7.55 7.74
C PHE A 195 6.21 -7.79 8.33
N TYR A 196 7.20 -6.97 7.96
CA TYR A 196 8.54 -7.04 8.54
C TYR A 196 8.57 -6.71 10.02
N VAL A 197 7.82 -5.70 10.46
CA VAL A 197 7.65 -5.39 11.89
C VAL A 197 7.06 -6.58 12.65
N LEU A 198 6.09 -7.30 12.08
CA LEU A 198 5.54 -8.53 12.69
C LEU A 198 6.58 -9.66 12.77
N LEU A 199 7.44 -9.82 11.75
CA LEU A 199 8.54 -10.80 11.80
C LEU A 199 9.49 -10.52 12.96
N ALA A 200 9.87 -9.25 13.14
CA ALA A 200 10.75 -8.83 14.22
C ALA A 200 10.08 -8.96 15.60
N LEU A 201 8.81 -8.55 15.72
CA LEU A 201 8.02 -8.72 16.94
C LEU A 201 7.92 -10.19 17.35
N ARG A 202 7.61 -11.10 16.42
CA ARG A 202 7.54 -12.53 16.70
C ARG A 202 8.91 -13.08 17.16
N ALA A 203 10.01 -12.59 16.57
CA ALA A 203 11.35 -12.98 17.00
C ALA A 203 11.66 -12.48 18.42
N GLU A 204 11.28 -11.24 18.75
CA GLU A 204 11.42 -10.67 20.10
C GLU A 204 10.59 -11.46 21.14
N LEU A 205 9.32 -11.75 20.84
CA LEU A 205 8.46 -12.56 21.71
C LEU A 205 9.04 -13.97 21.93
N ARG A 206 9.66 -14.57 20.91
CA ARG A 206 10.36 -15.85 21.03
C ARG A 206 11.55 -15.74 21.98
N GLN A 207 12.36 -14.68 21.87
CA GLN A 207 13.49 -14.44 22.78
C GLN A 207 13.03 -14.25 24.23
N ARG A 208 11.86 -13.63 24.43
CA ARG A 208 11.20 -13.49 25.75
C ARG A 208 10.51 -14.76 26.25
N GLY A 209 10.59 -15.88 25.51
CA GLY A 209 10.00 -17.15 25.91
C GLY A 209 8.48 -17.26 25.76
N ALA A 210 7.83 -16.37 25.01
CA ALA A 210 6.37 -16.34 24.84
C ALA A 210 5.77 -17.62 24.22
N TYR A 211 6.61 -18.44 23.59
CA TYR A 211 6.23 -19.69 22.91
C TYR A 211 6.80 -20.94 23.59
N ALA A 212 7.22 -20.86 24.86
CA ALA A 212 7.71 -22.03 25.60
C ALA A 212 6.61 -23.09 25.81
N ALA A 213 5.35 -22.67 25.94
CA ALA A 213 4.20 -23.55 26.22
C ALA A 213 3.18 -23.63 25.07
N GLN A 214 3.40 -22.93 23.95
CA GLN A 214 2.48 -22.85 22.81
C GLN A 214 3.26 -22.77 21.49
N SER A 215 2.65 -23.17 20.38
CA SER A 215 3.31 -23.09 19.08
C SER A 215 3.50 -21.65 18.64
N GLU A 216 4.67 -21.34 18.10
CA GLU A 216 4.95 -20.05 17.49
C GLU A 216 3.97 -19.79 16.31
N PRO A 217 3.30 -18.63 16.26
CA PRO A 217 2.36 -18.33 15.20
C PRO A 217 3.00 -18.25 13.81
N ASP A 218 2.33 -18.82 12.80
CA ASP A 218 2.79 -18.81 11.42
C ASP A 218 2.36 -17.55 10.68
N LEU A 219 3.25 -16.56 10.58
CA LEU A 219 2.97 -15.31 9.87
C LEU A 219 2.83 -15.47 8.35
N ARG A 220 3.19 -16.64 7.77
CA ARG A 220 2.96 -16.90 6.34
C ARG A 220 1.48 -16.84 5.99
N VAL A 221 0.57 -16.95 6.97
CA VAL A 221 -0.88 -16.80 6.76
C VAL A 221 -1.28 -15.44 6.20
N LEU A 222 -0.43 -14.43 6.32
CA LEU A 222 -0.68 -13.05 5.91
C LEU A 222 -0.16 -12.71 4.51
N LEU A 223 0.61 -13.60 3.87
CA LEU A 223 1.35 -13.29 2.64
C LEU A 223 0.45 -13.02 1.43
N ASP A 224 -0.79 -13.51 1.43
CA ASP A 224 -1.78 -13.20 0.41
C ASP A 224 -2.24 -11.73 0.48
N LEU A 225 -2.43 -11.19 1.70
CA LEU A 225 -2.69 -9.76 1.92
C LEU A 225 -1.47 -8.91 1.54
N VAL A 226 -0.27 -9.34 1.96
CA VAL A 226 1.01 -8.67 1.60
C VAL A 226 1.17 -8.61 0.09
N ALA A 227 0.87 -9.70 -0.63
CA ALA A 227 0.96 -9.72 -2.09
C ALA A 227 -0.05 -8.78 -2.74
N LEU A 228 -1.28 -8.71 -2.24
CA LEU A 228 -2.30 -7.81 -2.77
C LEU A 228 -1.88 -6.35 -2.61
N GLY A 229 -1.48 -5.91 -1.41
CA GLY A 229 -1.05 -4.53 -1.17
C GLY A 229 0.17 -4.16 -2.00
N THR A 230 1.21 -4.98 -1.95
CA THR A 230 2.45 -4.75 -2.73
C THR A 230 2.19 -4.59 -4.22
N VAL A 231 1.28 -5.37 -4.80
CA VAL A 231 0.97 -5.26 -6.24
C VAL A 231 0.03 -4.08 -6.51
N ALA A 232 -0.92 -3.80 -5.62
CA ALA A 232 -1.86 -2.69 -5.77
C ALA A 232 -1.19 -1.31 -5.66
N ASP A 233 -0.10 -1.22 -4.90
CA ASP A 233 0.70 -0.01 -4.74
C ASP A 233 1.65 0.26 -5.93
N VAL A 234 1.76 -0.69 -6.87
CA VAL A 234 2.57 -0.54 -8.09
C VAL A 234 4.06 -0.28 -7.77
N VAL A 235 4.54 -0.65 -6.58
CA VAL A 235 5.96 -0.61 -6.26
C VAL A 235 6.75 -1.53 -7.17
N ARG A 236 8.03 -1.21 -7.33
CA ARG A 236 8.93 -2.08 -8.09
C ARG A 236 8.99 -3.45 -7.41
N LEU A 237 8.70 -4.49 -8.18
CA LEU A 237 8.93 -5.88 -7.79
C LEU A 237 10.43 -6.23 -7.89
N ASP A 238 11.22 -5.65 -6.99
CA ASP A 238 12.59 -6.07 -6.72
C ASP A 238 12.64 -7.51 -6.17
N ALA A 239 13.84 -8.02 -5.87
CA ALA A 239 13.98 -9.41 -5.42
C ALA A 239 13.19 -9.70 -4.12
N ASN A 240 13.09 -8.72 -3.21
CA ASN A 240 12.42 -8.89 -1.93
C ASN A 240 10.90 -8.90 -2.11
N ASN A 241 10.36 -7.88 -2.79
CA ASN A 241 8.93 -7.78 -3.09
C ASN A 241 8.45 -8.95 -3.95
N ARG A 242 9.22 -9.36 -4.96
CA ARG A 242 8.86 -10.51 -5.81
C ARG A 242 8.77 -11.79 -5.01
N THR A 243 9.63 -11.98 -4.01
CA THR A 243 9.57 -13.13 -3.10
C THR A 243 8.31 -13.10 -2.23
N LEU A 244 7.95 -11.95 -1.65
CA LEU A 244 6.70 -11.79 -0.90
C LEU A 244 5.48 -12.07 -1.78
N VAL A 245 5.41 -11.44 -2.95
CA VAL A 245 4.30 -11.54 -3.90
C VAL A 245 4.12 -12.97 -4.42
N GLU A 246 5.20 -13.65 -4.84
CA GLU A 246 5.09 -15.02 -5.36
C GLU A 246 4.60 -16.00 -4.29
N ASN A 247 5.06 -15.84 -3.04
CA ASN A 247 4.58 -16.70 -1.95
C ASN A 247 3.11 -16.41 -1.59
N GLY A 248 2.66 -15.15 -1.67
CA GLY A 248 1.24 -14.81 -1.54
C GLY A 248 0.37 -15.39 -2.66
N LEU A 249 0.82 -15.28 -3.91
CA LEU A 249 0.15 -15.90 -5.07
C LEU A 249 0.10 -17.42 -4.93
N ALA A 250 1.17 -18.07 -4.49
CA ALA A 250 1.20 -19.51 -4.25
C ALA A 250 0.16 -19.94 -3.19
N ARG A 251 -0.04 -19.13 -2.13
CA ARG A 251 -1.10 -19.38 -1.15
C ARG A 251 -2.49 -19.28 -1.78
N MET A 252 -2.75 -18.25 -2.58
CA MET A 252 -4.03 -18.09 -3.28
C MET A 252 -4.30 -19.30 -4.19
N ARG A 253 -3.31 -19.68 -5.00
CA ARG A 253 -3.42 -20.79 -5.95
C ARG A 253 -3.66 -22.15 -5.28
N THR A 254 -3.21 -22.31 -4.04
CA THR A 254 -3.40 -23.53 -3.24
C THR A 254 -4.65 -23.48 -2.34
N GLY A 255 -5.54 -22.49 -2.53
CA GLY A 255 -6.80 -22.36 -1.80
C GLY A 255 -6.63 -21.93 -0.35
N LYS A 256 -5.48 -21.34 0.01
CA LYS A 256 -5.14 -20.92 1.39
C LYS A 256 -5.26 -19.41 1.61
N ALA A 257 -5.87 -18.68 0.66
CA ALA A 257 -6.13 -17.26 0.82
C ALA A 257 -7.23 -17.00 1.87
N CYS A 258 -7.21 -15.82 2.49
CA CYS A 258 -8.24 -15.39 3.43
C CYS A 258 -9.60 -15.23 2.75
N ALA A 259 -10.67 -15.23 3.56
CA ALA A 259 -12.04 -15.17 3.03
C ALA A 259 -12.30 -13.89 2.22
N GLY A 260 -11.76 -12.75 2.66
CA GLY A 260 -11.82 -11.48 1.93
C GLY A 260 -11.23 -11.53 0.53
N ILE A 261 -10.00 -12.05 0.39
CA ILE A 261 -9.35 -12.19 -0.93
C ILE A 261 -10.15 -13.14 -1.84
N ASN A 262 -10.60 -14.28 -1.30
CA ASN A 262 -11.42 -15.22 -2.07
C ASN A 262 -12.74 -14.57 -2.54
N ALA A 263 -13.38 -13.76 -1.70
CA ALA A 263 -14.59 -13.03 -2.05
C ALA A 263 -14.34 -11.98 -3.14
N LEU A 264 -13.21 -11.26 -3.09
CA LEU A 264 -12.81 -10.32 -4.14
C LEU A 264 -12.54 -11.02 -5.48
N PHE A 265 -11.90 -12.20 -5.48
CA PHE A 265 -11.74 -13.02 -6.69
C PHE A 265 -13.09 -13.39 -7.31
N ARG A 266 -14.05 -13.84 -6.50
CA ARG A 266 -15.41 -14.17 -6.96
C ARG A 266 -16.14 -12.95 -7.52
N ALA A 267 -16.09 -11.82 -6.82
CA ALA A 267 -16.68 -10.56 -7.30
C ALA A 267 -16.03 -10.08 -8.61
N ALA A 268 -14.75 -10.38 -8.81
CA ALA A 268 -14.03 -10.10 -10.04
C ALA A 268 -14.27 -11.12 -11.17
N ALA A 269 -15.06 -12.17 -10.94
CA ALA A 269 -15.22 -13.31 -11.85
C ALA A 269 -13.87 -13.93 -12.26
N ARG A 270 -12.95 -14.05 -11.29
CA ARG A 270 -11.61 -14.63 -11.47
C ARG A 270 -11.44 -15.87 -10.60
N ASP A 271 -10.60 -16.79 -11.05
CA ASP A 271 -10.27 -18.02 -10.34
C ASP A 271 -8.99 -17.86 -9.52
N PRO A 272 -9.03 -17.94 -8.17
CA PRO A 272 -7.83 -17.83 -7.34
C PRO A 272 -6.81 -18.94 -7.61
N ALA A 273 -7.21 -20.11 -8.11
CA ALA A 273 -6.29 -21.19 -8.50
C ALA A 273 -5.34 -20.77 -9.63
N ARG A 274 -5.70 -19.71 -10.38
CA ARG A 274 -4.93 -19.14 -11.49
C ARG A 274 -4.45 -17.71 -11.21
N ALA A 275 -4.43 -17.30 -9.94
CA ALA A 275 -4.08 -15.94 -9.55
C ALA A 275 -2.75 -15.47 -10.15
N THR A 276 -2.74 -14.26 -10.69
CA THR A 276 -1.56 -13.58 -11.24
C THR A 276 -1.42 -12.18 -10.64
N VAL A 277 -0.27 -11.54 -10.84
CA VAL A 277 -0.09 -10.12 -10.51
C VAL A 277 -1.08 -9.22 -11.27
N PHE A 278 -1.53 -9.63 -12.45
CA PHE A 278 -2.55 -8.90 -13.19
C PHE A 278 -3.89 -8.91 -12.45
N ASP A 279 -4.29 -10.05 -11.89
CA ASP A 279 -5.53 -10.14 -11.12
C ASP A 279 -5.46 -9.25 -9.88
N LEU A 280 -4.33 -9.25 -9.16
CA LEU A 280 -4.16 -8.39 -7.98
C LEU A 280 -4.20 -6.91 -8.35
N GLY A 281 -3.40 -6.47 -9.33
CA GLY A 281 -3.25 -5.04 -9.66
C GLY A 281 -4.40 -4.43 -10.46
N PHE A 282 -5.08 -5.21 -11.31
CA PHE A 282 -6.09 -4.69 -12.23
C PHE A 282 -7.51 -5.18 -11.95
N MET A 283 -7.68 -6.24 -11.16
CA MET A 283 -8.99 -6.76 -10.81
C MET A 283 -9.32 -6.51 -9.34
N LEU A 284 -8.48 -6.94 -8.40
CA LEU A 284 -8.78 -6.86 -6.97
C LEU A 284 -8.46 -5.47 -6.39
N GLY A 285 -7.25 -4.95 -6.60
CA GLY A 285 -6.81 -3.65 -6.10
C GLY A 285 -7.78 -2.49 -6.43
N PRO A 286 -8.28 -2.35 -7.68
CA PRO A 286 -9.25 -1.32 -8.02
C PRO A 286 -10.58 -1.40 -7.25
N ARG A 287 -10.99 -2.59 -6.77
CA ARG A 287 -12.19 -2.74 -5.95
C ARG A 287 -12.00 -2.21 -4.53
N LEU A 288 -10.82 -2.42 -3.96
CA LEU A 288 -10.45 -1.80 -2.68
C LEU A 288 -10.34 -0.28 -2.84
N ASN A 289 -9.58 0.18 -3.82
CA ASN A 289 -9.37 1.61 -4.09
C ASN A 289 -10.65 2.37 -4.44
N ALA A 290 -11.70 1.69 -4.92
CA ALA A 290 -12.98 2.32 -5.17
C ALA A 290 -13.68 2.76 -3.87
N ALA A 291 -13.48 2.03 -2.77
CA ALA A 291 -14.04 2.40 -1.47
C ALA A 291 -13.50 3.76 -1.03
N GLY A 292 -12.19 3.92 -0.87
CA GLY A 292 -11.58 5.19 -0.47
C GLY A 292 -11.73 6.36 -1.46
N ARG A 293 -12.32 6.13 -2.65
CA ARG A 293 -12.60 7.18 -3.64
C ARG A 293 -14.07 7.61 -3.67
N ILE A 294 -15.00 6.71 -3.38
CA ILE A 294 -16.44 6.94 -3.54
C ILE A 294 -17.18 6.97 -2.20
N ASP A 295 -16.73 6.19 -1.22
CA ASP A 295 -17.44 5.94 0.03
C ASP A 295 -16.39 5.76 1.15
N ASP A 296 -16.67 4.92 2.14
CA ASP A 296 -15.80 4.63 3.27
C ASP A 296 -14.80 3.48 2.99
N MET A 297 -13.50 3.75 3.17
CA MET A 297 -12.44 2.75 3.04
C MET A 297 -12.50 1.65 4.12
N ALA A 298 -13.16 1.90 5.27
CA ALA A 298 -13.38 0.90 6.30
C ALA A 298 -14.03 -0.38 5.73
N LEU A 299 -14.92 -0.25 4.74
CA LEU A 299 -15.54 -1.38 4.05
C LEU A 299 -14.50 -2.33 3.41
N GLY A 300 -13.44 -1.75 2.81
CA GLY A 300 -12.34 -2.50 2.23
C GLY A 300 -11.57 -3.30 3.27
N ILE A 301 -11.26 -2.67 4.40
CA ILE A 301 -10.55 -3.29 5.52
C ILE A 301 -11.40 -4.38 6.16
N GLU A 302 -12.67 -4.10 6.45
CA GLU A 302 -13.62 -5.08 6.98
C GLU A 302 -13.74 -6.31 6.06
N CYS A 303 -13.75 -6.11 4.75
CA CYS A 303 -13.75 -7.21 3.79
C CYS A 303 -12.53 -8.11 3.94
N LEU A 304 -11.33 -7.53 4.12
CA LEU A 304 -10.08 -8.26 4.31
C LEU A 304 -9.96 -8.90 5.71
N LEU A 305 -10.62 -8.32 6.72
CA LEU A 305 -10.68 -8.81 8.09
C LEU A 305 -11.78 -9.86 8.33
N ALA A 306 -12.78 -9.96 7.45
CA ALA A 306 -13.85 -10.94 7.58
C ALA A 306 -13.31 -12.38 7.54
N ASP A 307 -13.67 -13.17 8.54
CA ASP A 307 -13.37 -14.61 8.60
C ASP A 307 -14.52 -15.47 8.05
N ASN A 308 -15.76 -14.96 8.15
CA ASN A 308 -16.93 -15.63 7.61
C ASN A 308 -17.02 -15.41 6.08
N PRO A 309 -17.04 -16.49 5.26
CA PRO A 309 -17.09 -16.35 3.80
C PRO A 309 -18.34 -15.65 3.26
N ALA A 310 -19.48 -15.73 3.94
CA ALA A 310 -20.71 -15.05 3.52
C ALA A 310 -20.62 -13.54 3.79
N THR A 311 -20.13 -13.14 4.95
CA THR A 311 -19.85 -11.72 5.26
C THR A 311 -18.83 -11.14 4.28
N ALA A 312 -17.72 -11.84 4.06
CA ALA A 312 -16.72 -11.43 3.08
C ALA A 312 -17.32 -11.27 1.66
N GLN A 313 -18.21 -12.18 1.26
CA GLN A 313 -18.90 -12.11 -0.04
C GLN A 313 -19.80 -10.87 -0.16
N GLN A 314 -20.56 -10.54 0.88
CA GLN A 314 -21.41 -9.34 0.90
C GLN A 314 -20.59 -8.06 0.79
N LEU A 315 -19.51 -7.97 1.56
CA LEU A 315 -18.59 -6.82 1.53
C LEU A 315 -17.91 -6.69 0.15
N ALA A 316 -17.40 -7.79 -0.41
CA ALA A 316 -16.78 -7.80 -1.74
C ALA A 316 -17.75 -7.41 -2.87
N GLN A 317 -19.03 -7.79 -2.78
CA GLN A 317 -20.06 -7.34 -3.73
C GLN A 317 -20.32 -5.84 -3.62
N ARG A 318 -20.33 -5.28 -2.41
CA ARG A 318 -20.46 -3.83 -2.22
C ARG A 318 -19.25 -3.09 -2.80
N LEU A 319 -18.03 -3.58 -2.57
CA LEU A 319 -16.80 -3.05 -3.19
C LEU A 319 -16.85 -3.12 -4.72
N ASP A 320 -17.41 -4.19 -5.29
CA ASP A 320 -17.58 -4.32 -6.73
C ASP A 320 -18.59 -3.32 -7.30
N THR A 321 -19.69 -3.06 -6.59
CA THR A 321 -20.64 -1.99 -6.94
C THR A 321 -19.98 -0.62 -6.88
N LEU A 322 -19.24 -0.30 -5.81
CA LEU A 322 -18.49 0.97 -5.71
C LEU A 322 -17.49 1.12 -6.86
N ASN A 323 -16.79 0.04 -7.24
CA ASN A 323 -15.88 0.07 -8.38
C ASN A 323 -16.59 0.29 -9.73
N ARG A 324 -17.80 -0.25 -9.94
CA ARG A 324 -18.61 0.07 -11.12
C ARG A 324 -19.01 1.55 -11.12
N THR A 325 -19.62 2.03 -10.04
CA THR A 325 -20.01 3.44 -9.89
C THR A 325 -18.83 4.38 -10.14
N ARG A 326 -17.65 4.06 -9.59
CA ARG A 326 -16.42 4.82 -9.81
C ARG A 326 -16.01 4.86 -11.29
N ARG A 327 -16.20 3.76 -12.06
CA ARG A 327 -15.91 3.73 -13.51
C ARG A 327 -16.90 4.55 -14.31
N ASP A 328 -18.17 4.51 -13.93
CA ASP A 328 -19.22 5.28 -14.60
C ASP A 328 -18.94 6.78 -14.42
N VAL A 329 -18.71 7.23 -13.18
CA VAL A 329 -18.31 8.61 -12.87
C VAL A 329 -17.03 9.02 -13.61
N GLU A 330 -16.01 8.16 -13.65
CA GLU A 330 -14.77 8.42 -14.39
C GLU A 330 -15.01 8.57 -15.90
N SER A 331 -15.94 7.78 -16.47
CA SER A 331 -16.27 7.84 -17.89
C SER A 331 -16.98 9.14 -18.23
N ASP A 332 -18.00 9.50 -17.46
CA ASP A 332 -18.78 10.73 -17.65
C ASP A 332 -17.87 11.97 -17.55
N MET A 333 -17.05 12.02 -16.49
CA MET A 333 -16.08 13.11 -16.30
C MET A 333 -15.05 13.20 -17.43
N LEU A 334 -14.63 12.07 -18.00
CA LEU A 334 -13.70 12.06 -19.14
C LEU A 334 -14.39 12.57 -20.42
N GLU A 335 -15.61 12.16 -20.69
CA GLU A 335 -16.39 12.65 -21.82
C GLU A 335 -16.57 14.16 -21.76
N ASP A 336 -16.99 14.68 -20.60
CA ASP A 336 -17.11 16.11 -20.34
C ASP A 336 -15.79 16.85 -20.53
N ALA A 337 -14.69 16.32 -19.96
CA ALA A 337 -13.38 16.93 -20.11
C ALA A 337 -12.94 16.99 -21.58
N LEU A 338 -13.19 15.93 -22.36
CA LEU A 338 -12.85 15.91 -23.78
C LEU A 338 -13.71 16.84 -24.62
N ALA A 339 -14.97 17.06 -24.25
CA ALA A 339 -15.82 18.05 -24.89
C ALA A 339 -15.31 19.47 -24.63
N ILE A 340 -14.92 19.79 -23.38
CA ILE A 340 -14.32 21.07 -23.01
C ILE A 340 -12.99 21.30 -23.74
N LEU A 341 -12.19 20.24 -23.88
CA LEU A 341 -10.87 20.28 -24.51
C LEU A 341 -10.91 20.05 -26.03
N ALA A 342 -12.08 20.10 -26.67
CA ALA A 342 -12.21 19.78 -28.10
C ALA A 342 -11.36 20.69 -29.00
N SER A 343 -11.17 21.95 -28.62
CA SER A 343 -10.33 22.93 -29.32
C SER A 343 -8.92 23.08 -28.73
N PHE A 344 -8.58 22.31 -27.68
CA PHE A 344 -7.27 22.39 -27.03
C PHE A 344 -6.19 21.77 -27.92
N SER A 345 -5.12 22.54 -28.14
CA SER A 345 -3.95 22.10 -28.89
C SER A 345 -2.74 21.94 -27.96
N PRO A 346 -2.23 20.71 -27.76
CA PRO A 346 -1.07 20.47 -26.91
C PRO A 346 0.22 21.15 -27.40
N THR A 347 0.33 21.52 -28.67
CA THR A 347 1.52 22.21 -29.20
C THR A 347 1.64 23.64 -28.67
N ASP A 348 0.51 24.23 -28.29
CA ASP A 348 0.42 25.65 -27.97
C ASP A 348 0.44 25.88 -26.45
N SER A 349 0.67 24.83 -25.67
CA SER A 349 0.64 24.88 -24.21
C SER A 349 1.64 23.91 -23.58
N HIS A 350 2.29 24.35 -22.51
CA HIS A 350 3.23 23.53 -21.74
C HIS A 350 2.53 22.65 -20.69
N SER A 351 1.29 22.96 -20.31
CA SER A 351 0.48 22.22 -19.35
C SER A 351 -1.00 22.26 -19.74
N LEU A 352 -1.78 21.38 -19.11
CA LEU A 352 -3.24 21.31 -19.21
C LEU A 352 -3.82 21.56 -17.83
N THR A 353 -4.73 22.52 -17.71
CA THR A 353 -5.51 22.73 -16.49
C THR A 353 -6.98 22.67 -16.85
N ALA A 354 -7.73 21.81 -16.17
CA ALA A 354 -9.16 21.66 -16.37
C ALA A 354 -9.89 21.83 -15.04
N TYR A 355 -11.01 22.56 -15.07
CA TYR A 355 -11.87 22.79 -13.92
C TYR A 355 -13.33 22.61 -14.32
N GLN A 356 -14.05 21.82 -13.52
CA GLN A 356 -15.51 21.81 -13.49
C GLN A 356 -15.98 21.68 -12.04
N PRO A 357 -16.96 22.49 -11.62
CA PRO A 357 -17.44 22.48 -10.24
C PRO A 357 -18.08 21.14 -9.84
N ASP A 358 -18.74 20.47 -10.78
CA ASP A 358 -19.55 19.27 -10.51
C ASP A 358 -18.76 17.95 -10.62
N TRP A 359 -17.45 18.03 -10.88
CA TRP A 359 -16.60 16.84 -10.94
C TRP A 359 -16.36 16.21 -9.57
N HIS A 360 -16.38 14.87 -9.52
CA HIS A 360 -16.23 14.13 -8.28
C HIS A 360 -14.78 14.15 -7.78
N ILE A 361 -14.53 14.73 -6.62
CA ILE A 361 -13.19 14.94 -6.03
C ILE A 361 -12.41 13.62 -5.91
N GLY A 362 -13.03 12.51 -5.50
CA GLY A 362 -12.36 11.21 -5.41
C GLY A 362 -11.85 10.62 -6.74
N VAL A 363 -12.30 11.16 -7.88
CA VAL A 363 -12.00 10.66 -9.23
C VAL A 363 -11.10 11.61 -10.04
N ILE A 364 -10.96 12.89 -9.64
CA ILE A 364 -10.17 13.89 -10.39
C ILE A 364 -8.71 13.47 -10.65
N GLY A 365 -8.08 12.74 -9.73
CA GLY A 365 -6.72 12.25 -9.91
C GLY A 365 -6.61 11.21 -11.03
N ILE A 366 -7.63 10.36 -11.20
CA ILE A 366 -7.66 9.38 -12.28
C ILE A 366 -7.90 10.10 -13.62
N LEU A 367 -8.81 11.07 -13.64
CA LEU A 367 -9.05 11.91 -14.82
C LEU A 367 -7.76 12.64 -15.24
N ALA A 368 -7.04 13.24 -14.29
CA ALA A 368 -5.78 13.92 -14.56
C ALA A 368 -4.74 12.99 -15.21
N SER A 369 -4.62 11.75 -14.74
CA SER A 369 -3.74 10.75 -15.34
C SER A 369 -4.15 10.40 -16.77
N ARG A 370 -5.44 10.18 -17.04
CA ARG A 370 -5.93 9.87 -18.39
C ARG A 370 -5.69 11.02 -19.38
N LEU A 371 -5.94 12.25 -18.94
CA LEU A 371 -5.71 13.45 -19.76
C LEU A 371 -4.21 13.65 -20.03
N LYS A 372 -3.35 13.45 -19.02
CA LYS A 372 -1.89 13.46 -19.21
C LYS A 372 -1.46 12.43 -20.26
N ASP A 373 -1.94 11.20 -20.17
CA ASP A 373 -1.53 10.14 -21.09
C ASP A 373 -2.04 10.38 -22.51
N LYS A 374 -3.20 11.01 -22.67
CA LYS A 374 -3.76 11.38 -23.98
C LYS A 374 -3.05 12.57 -24.62
N PHE A 375 -2.82 13.63 -23.86
CA PHE A 375 -2.30 14.90 -24.38
C PHE A 375 -0.78 15.05 -24.23
N HIS A 376 -0.12 14.14 -23.49
CA HIS A 376 1.31 14.19 -23.18
C HIS A 376 1.75 15.54 -22.60
N ARG A 377 0.93 16.08 -21.68
CA ARG A 377 1.18 17.33 -20.96
C ARG A 377 0.99 17.15 -19.45
N PRO A 378 1.82 17.82 -18.62
CA PRO A 378 1.50 18.03 -17.20
C PRO A 378 0.05 18.45 -17.05
N THR A 379 -0.72 17.72 -16.25
CA THR A 379 -2.17 17.93 -16.16
C THR A 379 -2.59 18.19 -14.71
N ILE A 380 -3.34 19.26 -14.51
CA ILE A 380 -3.99 19.64 -13.26
C ILE A 380 -5.50 19.59 -13.47
N VAL A 381 -6.21 18.84 -12.63
CA VAL A 381 -7.68 18.77 -12.65
C VAL A 381 -8.18 19.26 -11.31
N LEU A 382 -9.14 20.19 -11.37
CA LEU A 382 -9.71 20.87 -10.21
C LEU A 382 -11.23 20.64 -10.18
N ALA A 383 -11.75 20.44 -8.97
CA ALA A 383 -13.18 20.35 -8.68
C ALA A 383 -13.52 21.15 -7.43
N ASN A 384 -14.82 21.42 -7.19
CA ASN A 384 -15.26 22.08 -5.98
C ASN A 384 -15.16 21.12 -4.78
N SER A 385 -14.57 21.56 -3.66
CA SER A 385 -14.39 20.73 -2.46
C SER A 385 -15.64 20.61 -1.58
N GLY A 386 -16.73 21.32 -1.90
CA GLY A 386 -18.00 21.28 -1.15
C GLY A 386 -17.97 21.99 0.21
N ASN A 387 -16.79 22.22 0.80
CA ASN A 387 -16.62 22.94 2.06
C ASN A 387 -16.39 24.44 1.81
N GLY A 388 -17.49 25.20 1.89
CA GLY A 388 -17.53 26.62 1.54
C GLY A 388 -16.88 27.57 2.56
N GLY A 389 -15.99 28.42 2.05
CA GLY A 389 -15.80 29.81 2.46
C GLY A 389 -15.77 30.67 1.19
N ALA A 390 -16.11 31.96 1.27
CA ALA A 390 -16.15 32.87 0.12
C ALA A 390 -14.80 32.92 -0.61
N GLY A 391 -14.68 32.15 -1.69
CA GLY A 391 -13.41 31.79 -2.34
C GLY A 391 -13.31 30.27 -2.41
N GLY A 392 -13.97 29.65 -3.40
CA GLY A 392 -14.00 28.19 -3.56
C GLY A 392 -12.60 27.59 -3.51
N SER A 393 -12.35 26.70 -2.55
CA SER A 393 -11.07 26.03 -2.40
C SER A 393 -10.93 24.97 -3.50
N LEU A 394 -9.85 25.08 -4.29
CA LEU A 394 -9.54 24.18 -5.39
C LEU A 394 -8.61 23.08 -4.88
N GLN A 395 -9.01 21.81 -5.00
CA GLN A 395 -8.09 20.69 -4.74
C GLN A 395 -7.48 20.19 -6.06
N PRO A 396 -6.15 20.23 -6.22
CA PRO A 396 -5.49 19.56 -7.33
C PRO A 396 -5.56 18.04 -7.13
N GLY A 397 -5.99 17.32 -8.17
CA GLY A 397 -5.67 15.89 -8.27
C GLY A 397 -4.15 15.68 -8.33
N PRO A 398 -3.61 14.54 -7.88
CA PRO A 398 -2.19 14.24 -8.04
C PRO A 398 -1.82 14.41 -9.52
N THR A 399 -0.87 15.31 -9.77
CA THR A 399 -0.29 15.48 -11.09
C THR A 399 0.32 14.16 -11.52
N GLY A 400 0.17 13.76 -12.77
CA GLY A 400 0.92 12.63 -13.30
C GLY A 400 2.43 12.92 -13.46
N LEU A 401 2.97 13.90 -12.74
CA LEU A 401 4.39 14.16 -12.54
C LEU A 401 4.63 14.22 -11.02
N PRO A 402 5.78 13.72 -10.52
CA PRO A 402 6.20 14.05 -9.16
C PRO A 402 6.31 15.58 -9.08
N LEU A 403 5.54 16.22 -8.20
CA LEU A 403 5.76 17.62 -7.83
C LEU A 403 6.92 17.72 -6.82
N SER A 404 8.05 17.11 -7.18
CA SER A 404 9.30 17.19 -6.43
C SER A 404 10.47 17.12 -7.41
N GLY A 405 11.14 18.26 -7.64
CA GLY A 405 12.43 18.34 -8.33
C GLY A 405 12.59 19.57 -9.22
N GLU A 406 12.98 20.69 -8.61
CA GLU A 406 14.18 21.39 -9.08
C GLU A 406 15.41 20.57 -8.70
#